data_AF-A0A956R1Q7-F1
#
_entry.id   AF-A0A956R1Q7-F1
#
_cell.length_a   1.000
_cell.length_b   1.000
_cell.length_c   1.000
_cell.angle_alpha   90.00
_cell.angle_beta   90.00
_cell.angle_gamma   90.00
#
_symmetry.space_group_name_H-M   'P 1'
#
loop_
_entity.id
_entity.type
_entity.pdbx_description
1 polymer ?
#
loop_
_entity_poly.entity_id
_entity_poly.type
_entity_poly.pdbx_seq_one_letter_code
_entity_poly.pdbx_strand_id
1 'polypeptide(L)'
;ITNADELYAKIPVGAVKLEGKLARDGQLNVDMVLVGRYEADRYRFSEVDLNGRCEGATHVVTGMSVGAFEFYSGAGADIGISGGAKGTGIEAGAGSKAHRELLNRDGDPKACGSPSQEVEIGVEEGEAAKAAPPPGCGALIRVEVVPIDFPQPTTTSSSGTVTNLTETNAIAGENMTTGELDRRIKTMAFVALSSYAIATAGVLTFVFGLRINSGYSSEATDIGMAGSDERLKYISRYKTSLGMVYGGIGGAVVGIAAGLGSTIHINKLRNERSTRLAGFGISPLPGGGVFAGAAIRF
;
A
#
# COMPACT_ATOMS: atom_id res chain seq x y z
N ILE A 1 -5.13 6.97 -9.60
CA ILE A 1 -4.09 7.98 -9.88
C ILE A 1 -4.76 9.15 -10.57
N THR A 2 -4.65 10.38 -10.06
CA THR A 2 -5.44 11.53 -10.55
C THR A 2 -4.62 12.69 -11.10
N ASN A 3 -3.29 12.67 -10.95
CA ASN A 3 -2.40 13.69 -11.52
C ASN A 3 -1.03 13.11 -11.92
N ALA A 4 -0.28 13.87 -12.71
CA ALA A 4 1.01 13.44 -13.27
C ALA A 4 2.04 13.16 -12.17
N ASP A 5 2.15 13.99 -11.13
CA ASP A 5 3.11 13.79 -10.04
C ASP A 5 2.88 12.43 -9.33
N GLU A 6 1.62 12.09 -9.06
CA GLU A 6 1.26 10.80 -8.48
C GLU A 6 1.57 9.63 -9.42
N LEU A 7 1.37 9.82 -10.74
CA LEU A 7 1.71 8.82 -11.76
C LEU A 7 3.22 8.55 -11.78
N TYR A 8 4.06 9.57 -11.84
CA TYR A 8 5.52 9.42 -11.85
C TYR A 8 6.05 8.85 -10.53
N ALA A 9 5.41 9.16 -9.40
CA ALA A 9 5.78 8.61 -8.10
C ALA A 9 5.47 7.11 -7.97
N LYS A 10 4.37 6.63 -8.58
CA LYS A 10 3.91 5.23 -8.43
C LYS A 10 4.34 4.32 -9.58
N ILE A 11 4.45 4.85 -10.80
CA ILE A 11 4.74 4.09 -12.02
C ILE A 11 5.84 4.81 -12.81
N PRO A 12 7.09 4.81 -12.32
CA PRO A 12 8.17 5.56 -12.97
C PRO A 12 8.45 5.04 -14.39
N VAL A 13 8.33 3.73 -14.60
CA VAL A 13 8.54 3.10 -15.89
C VAL A 13 7.26 3.19 -16.72
N GLY A 14 7.29 3.95 -17.82
CA GLY A 14 6.14 4.10 -18.71
C GLY A 14 5.16 5.23 -18.36
N ALA A 15 5.44 6.03 -17.33
CA ALA A 15 4.64 7.21 -16.96
C ALA A 15 4.34 8.12 -18.14
N VAL A 16 5.34 8.41 -18.99
CA VAL A 16 5.19 9.28 -20.18
C VAL A 16 4.07 8.81 -21.11
N LYS A 17 3.91 7.50 -21.31
CA LYS A 17 2.84 6.94 -22.16
C LYS A 17 1.46 7.05 -21.50
N LEU A 18 1.42 6.96 -20.17
CA LEU A 18 0.19 6.98 -19.37
C LEU A 18 -0.28 8.40 -19.03
N GLU A 19 0.63 9.38 -19.01
CA GLU A 19 0.33 10.78 -18.72
C GLU A 19 -0.66 11.39 -19.72
N GLY A 20 -0.48 11.13 -21.01
CA GLY A 20 -1.40 11.60 -22.04
C GLY A 20 -2.81 11.01 -21.92
N LYS A 21 -2.94 9.82 -21.35
CA LYS A 21 -4.24 9.18 -21.06
C LYS A 21 -4.85 9.76 -19.79
N LEU A 22 -4.05 9.92 -18.73
CA LEU A 22 -4.45 10.56 -17.50
C LEU A 22 -4.95 12.00 -17.72
N ALA A 23 -4.28 12.76 -18.59
CA ALA A 23 -4.68 14.12 -18.94
C ALA A 23 -6.02 14.20 -19.69
N ARG A 24 -6.37 13.16 -20.47
CA ARG A 24 -7.64 13.10 -21.20
C ARG A 24 -8.81 12.68 -20.32
N ASP A 25 -8.58 11.66 -19.49
CA ASP A 25 -9.66 10.96 -18.79
C ASP A 25 -9.74 11.34 -17.29
N GLY A 26 -8.80 12.15 -16.81
CA GLY A 26 -8.74 12.69 -15.44
C GLY A 26 -8.39 11.67 -14.36
N GLN A 27 -8.42 10.38 -14.67
CA GLN A 27 -8.05 9.31 -13.74
C GLN A 27 -7.52 8.09 -14.46
N LEU A 28 -6.55 7.43 -13.81
CA LEU A 28 -6.00 6.15 -14.18
C LEU A 28 -6.19 5.17 -13.02
N ASN A 29 -6.80 4.04 -13.32
CA ASN A 29 -7.08 2.95 -12.39
C ASN A 29 -6.30 1.70 -12.80
N VAL A 30 -5.97 0.89 -11.80
CA VAL A 30 -5.18 -0.33 -11.98
C VAL A 30 -5.86 -1.45 -11.19
N ASP A 31 -6.39 -2.43 -11.89
CA ASP A 31 -6.85 -3.68 -11.29
C ASP A 31 -5.72 -4.69 -11.37
N MET A 32 -5.36 -5.34 -10.27
CA MET A 32 -4.31 -6.34 -10.26
C MET A 32 -4.69 -7.55 -9.39
N VAL A 33 -4.34 -8.73 -9.87
CA VAL A 33 -4.49 -10.00 -9.16
C VAL A 33 -3.13 -10.66 -9.08
N LEU A 34 -2.67 -10.98 -7.88
CA LEU A 34 -1.42 -11.70 -7.66
C LEU A 34 -1.73 -13.17 -7.38
N VAL A 35 -1.14 -14.08 -8.16
CA VAL A 35 -1.34 -15.53 -7.99
C VAL A 35 -0.15 -16.20 -7.32
N GLY A 36 1.05 -15.70 -7.56
CA GLY A 36 2.23 -16.32 -7.00
C GLY A 36 3.45 -15.44 -7.03
N ARG A 37 4.49 -15.93 -6.35
CA ARG A 37 5.79 -15.32 -6.31
C ARG A 37 6.86 -16.40 -6.40
N TYR A 38 7.77 -16.22 -7.32
CA TYR A 38 9.00 -16.99 -7.42
C TYR A 38 10.08 -16.25 -6.65
N GLU A 39 10.80 -16.96 -5.80
CA GLU A 39 11.94 -16.42 -5.07
C GLU A 39 13.13 -17.35 -5.26
N ALA A 40 14.32 -16.76 -5.35
CA ALA A 40 15.57 -17.49 -5.29
C ALA A 40 15.88 -17.87 -3.84
N ASP A 41 16.49 -19.04 -3.64
CA ASP A 41 16.87 -19.51 -2.30
C ASP A 41 18.00 -18.68 -1.65
N ARG A 42 18.65 -17.81 -2.43
CA ARG A 42 19.72 -16.91 -2.00
C ARG A 42 19.67 -15.58 -2.74
N TYR A 43 20.28 -14.55 -2.13
CA TYR A 43 20.28 -13.16 -2.64
C TYR A 43 21.69 -12.61 -2.91
N ARG A 44 22.71 -13.47 -2.92
CA ARG A 44 24.09 -13.11 -3.26
C ARG A 44 24.58 -14.05 -4.34
N PHE A 45 25.08 -13.47 -5.42
CA PHE A 45 25.55 -14.18 -6.60
C PHE A 45 26.88 -13.57 -7.01
N SER A 46 27.87 -14.43 -7.17
CA SER A 46 29.15 -14.09 -7.78
C SER A 46 29.18 -14.59 -9.22
N GLU A 47 30.16 -14.13 -10.00
CA GLU A 47 30.30 -14.57 -11.40
C GLU A 47 30.43 -16.09 -11.55
N VAL A 48 31.06 -16.77 -10.58
CA VAL A 48 31.23 -18.23 -10.59
C VAL A 48 29.92 -19.00 -10.34
N ASP A 49 28.88 -18.32 -9.87
CA ASP A 49 27.55 -18.89 -9.68
C ASP A 49 26.72 -18.91 -10.98
N LEU A 50 27.18 -18.23 -12.03
CA LEU A 50 26.45 -18.04 -13.27
C LEU A 50 26.84 -19.10 -14.30
N ASN A 51 25.85 -19.72 -14.93
CA ASN A 51 26.05 -20.75 -15.95
C ASN A 51 25.42 -20.33 -17.28
N GLY A 52 26.12 -20.57 -18.38
CA GLY A 52 25.64 -20.26 -19.74
C GLY A 52 26.16 -18.92 -20.28
N ARG A 53 25.33 -18.21 -21.05
CA ARG A 53 25.71 -16.95 -21.72
C ARG A 53 25.41 -15.75 -20.82
N CYS A 54 26.14 -15.64 -19.71
CA CYS A 54 25.94 -14.60 -18.69
C CYS A 54 26.95 -13.44 -18.79
N GLU A 55 27.80 -13.42 -19.82
CA GLU A 55 28.77 -12.34 -20.04
C GLU A 55 28.06 -10.98 -20.15
N GLY A 56 28.46 -10.01 -19.33
CA GLY A 56 27.87 -8.67 -19.28
C GLY A 56 26.59 -8.54 -18.46
N ALA A 57 26.08 -9.61 -17.84
CA ALA A 57 24.99 -9.49 -16.89
C ALA A 57 25.43 -8.66 -15.67
N THR A 58 24.62 -7.69 -15.24
CA THR A 58 24.95 -6.86 -14.07
C THR A 58 24.12 -7.24 -12.84
N HIS A 59 22.98 -7.89 -13.06
CA HIS A 59 22.05 -8.27 -12.02
C HIS A 59 21.45 -9.66 -12.27
N VAL A 60 21.06 -10.33 -11.19
CA VAL A 60 20.32 -11.60 -11.19
C VAL A 60 18.90 -11.34 -10.69
N VAL A 61 17.91 -11.93 -11.36
CA VAL A 61 16.53 -11.92 -10.89
C VAL A 61 16.40 -12.87 -9.69
N THR A 62 15.99 -12.33 -8.54
CA THR A 62 15.83 -13.09 -7.29
C THR A 62 14.40 -13.19 -6.82
N GLY A 63 13.53 -12.36 -7.37
CA GLY A 63 12.11 -12.38 -7.06
C GLY A 63 11.31 -12.02 -8.29
N MET A 64 10.21 -12.75 -8.53
CA MET A 64 9.24 -12.41 -9.55
C MET A 64 7.83 -12.63 -9.02
N SER A 65 6.99 -11.61 -9.09
CA SER A 65 5.57 -11.72 -8.77
C SER A 65 4.76 -11.87 -10.05
N VAL A 66 3.93 -12.91 -10.12
CA VAL A 66 3.13 -13.25 -11.29
C VAL A 66 1.63 -13.18 -11.02
N GLY A 67 0.86 -12.79 -12.02
CA GLY A 67 -0.58 -12.71 -11.92
C GLY A 67 -1.25 -12.14 -13.17
N ALA A 68 -2.18 -11.20 -13.00
CA ALA A 68 -2.78 -10.46 -14.09
C ALA A 68 -3.01 -9.00 -13.68
N PHE A 69 -2.98 -8.08 -14.63
CA PHE A 69 -3.29 -6.68 -14.39
C PHE A 69 -4.04 -6.05 -15.55
N GLU A 70 -4.81 -5.02 -15.23
CA GLU A 70 -5.53 -4.19 -16.20
C GLU A 70 -5.40 -2.71 -15.83
N PHE A 71 -4.91 -1.91 -16.76
CA PHE A 71 -4.88 -0.45 -16.69
C PHE A 71 -6.05 0.11 -17.49
N TYR A 72 -6.87 0.94 -16.86
CA TYR A 72 -7.98 1.58 -17.54
C TYR A 72 -8.17 3.01 -17.05
N SER A 73 -8.77 3.82 -17.91
CA SER A 73 -9.18 5.18 -17.60
C SER A 73 -10.69 5.34 -17.64
N GLY A 74 -11.20 6.32 -16.89
CA GLY A 74 -12.64 6.60 -16.76
C GLY A 74 -13.19 6.34 -15.35
N ALA A 75 -14.41 6.86 -15.11
CA ALA A 75 -15.08 6.79 -13.81
C ALA A 75 -15.63 5.40 -13.55
N GLY A 76 -14.75 4.47 -13.18
CA GLY A 76 -15.17 3.18 -12.65
C GLY A 76 -15.96 3.38 -11.37
N ALA A 77 -17.19 2.86 -11.32
CA ALA A 77 -17.81 2.59 -10.03
C ALA A 77 -16.94 1.53 -9.35
N ASP A 78 -16.29 1.89 -8.24
CA ASP A 78 -15.52 0.98 -7.40
C ASP A 78 -16.43 -0.13 -6.87
N ILE A 79 -16.65 -1.17 -7.66
CA ILE A 79 -17.12 -2.46 -7.16
C ILE A 79 -15.84 -3.24 -6.85
N GLY A 80 -15.24 -2.93 -5.71
CA GLY A 80 -14.08 -3.64 -5.19
C GLY A 80 -14.43 -5.11 -4.95
N ILE A 81 -14.03 -5.98 -5.89
CA ILE A 81 -14.03 -7.43 -5.72
C ILE A 81 -12.56 -7.87 -5.60
N SER A 82 -11.90 -7.43 -4.53
CA SER A 82 -10.59 -7.95 -4.11
C SER A 82 -10.76 -8.74 -2.81
N GLY A 83 -11.49 -9.85 -2.88
CA GLY A 83 -11.63 -10.77 -1.77
C GLY A 83 -12.61 -11.88 -2.12
N GLY A 84 -12.17 -13.14 -2.04
CA GLY A 84 -12.90 -14.33 -2.48
C GLY A 84 -14.15 -14.67 -1.67
N ALA A 85 -15.12 -13.76 -1.59
CA ALA A 85 -16.46 -14.04 -1.14
C ALA A 85 -17.37 -14.17 -2.37
N LYS A 86 -17.94 -15.37 -2.57
CA LYS A 86 -19.21 -15.52 -3.28
C LYS A 86 -20.28 -14.79 -2.45
N GLY A 87 -20.31 -13.46 -2.55
CA GLY A 87 -21.27 -12.59 -1.90
C GLY A 87 -22.42 -12.32 -2.83
N THR A 88 -23.49 -13.08 -2.68
CA THR A 88 -24.83 -12.75 -3.15
C THR A 88 -25.21 -11.32 -2.73
N GLY A 89 -25.48 -10.43 -3.67
CA GLY A 89 -26.13 -9.15 -3.34
C GLY A 89 -25.90 -8.04 -4.36
N ILE A 90 -26.96 -7.72 -5.10
CA ILE A 90 -27.14 -6.58 -6.02
C ILE A 90 -26.76 -6.88 -7.49
N GLU A 91 -27.52 -7.81 -8.07
CA GLU A 91 -28.01 -7.66 -9.45
C GLU A 91 -29.18 -6.67 -9.43
N ALA A 92 -28.89 -5.36 -9.44
CA ALA A 92 -29.91 -4.34 -9.71
C ALA A 92 -29.41 -3.50 -10.89
N GLY A 93 -30.07 -3.70 -12.04
CA GLY A 93 -29.77 -3.03 -13.30
C GLY A 93 -29.73 -1.51 -13.16
N ALA A 94 -28.51 -0.98 -13.11
CA ALA A 94 -28.21 0.39 -13.47
C ALA A 94 -26.92 0.34 -14.28
N GLY A 95 -27.04 0.04 -15.57
CA GLY A 95 -25.95 0.16 -16.53
C GLY A 95 -25.59 1.64 -16.69
N SER A 96 -24.85 2.18 -15.74
CA SER A 96 -24.10 3.41 -15.97
C SER A 96 -23.05 3.05 -17.00
N LYS A 97 -23.25 3.49 -18.25
CA LYS A 97 -22.23 3.44 -19.30
C LYS A 97 -21.14 4.46 -18.93
N ALA A 98 -20.44 4.21 -17.83
CA ALA A 98 -19.19 4.87 -17.57
C ALA A 98 -18.24 4.44 -18.69
N HIS A 99 -17.75 5.41 -19.45
CA HIS A 99 -16.79 5.17 -20.51
C HIS A 99 -15.49 4.67 -19.85
N ARG A 100 -15.26 3.35 -19.88
CA ARG A 100 -14.00 2.71 -19.46
C ARG A 100 -13.18 2.47 -20.72
N GLU A 101 -12.05 3.17 -20.85
CA GLU A 101 -11.08 2.89 -21.91
C GLU A 101 -10.00 1.96 -21.36
N LEU A 102 -9.87 0.77 -21.95
CA LEU A 102 -8.80 -0.17 -21.63
C LEU A 102 -7.49 0.35 -22.24
N LEU A 103 -6.49 0.63 -21.39
CA LEU A 103 -5.22 1.20 -21.84
C LEU A 103 -4.16 0.14 -22.05
N ASN A 104 -4.06 -0.80 -21.11
CA ASN A 104 -3.11 -1.90 -21.18
C ASN A 104 -3.61 -3.07 -20.32
N ARG A 105 -3.28 -4.30 -20.71
CA ARG A 105 -3.64 -5.49 -19.97
C ARG A 105 -2.61 -6.56 -20.24
N ASP A 106 -2.29 -7.31 -19.20
CA ASP A 106 -1.57 -8.57 -19.33
C ASP A 106 -2.18 -9.60 -18.39
N GLY A 107 -2.35 -10.82 -18.89
CA GLY A 107 -3.14 -11.86 -18.26
C GLY A 107 -4.67 -11.59 -18.23
N ASP A 108 -5.38 -12.45 -17.52
CA ASP A 108 -6.82 -12.42 -17.29
C ASP A 108 -7.12 -12.55 -15.79
N PRO A 109 -7.52 -11.46 -15.13
CA PRO A 109 -7.89 -11.47 -13.71
C PRO A 109 -8.95 -12.52 -13.36
N LYS A 110 -9.84 -12.86 -14.30
CA LYS A 110 -10.87 -13.90 -14.08
C LYS A 110 -10.27 -15.31 -14.11
N ALA A 111 -9.27 -15.56 -14.95
CA ALA A 111 -8.59 -16.83 -15.03
C ALA A 111 -7.75 -17.14 -13.78
N CYS A 112 -7.26 -16.10 -13.11
CA CYS A 112 -6.45 -16.18 -11.89
C CYS A 112 -7.15 -16.85 -10.68
N GLY A 113 -8.49 -16.91 -10.67
CA GLY A 113 -9.24 -17.60 -9.63
C GLY A 113 -9.35 -19.12 -9.82
N SER A 114 -8.85 -19.64 -10.96
CA SER A 114 -8.82 -21.07 -11.24
C SER A 114 -7.69 -21.74 -10.45
N PRO A 115 -7.83 -23.03 -10.07
CA PRO A 115 -6.75 -23.75 -9.42
C PRO A 115 -5.51 -23.76 -10.32
N SER A 116 -4.33 -23.56 -9.71
CA SER A 116 -3.03 -23.69 -10.37
C SER A 116 -2.92 -25.06 -11.02
N GLN A 117 -2.40 -25.10 -12.25
CA GLN A 117 -2.11 -26.35 -12.93
C GLN A 117 -0.68 -26.76 -12.59
N GLU A 118 -0.49 -28.03 -12.27
CA GLU A 118 0.84 -28.64 -12.31
C GLU A 118 1.25 -28.68 -13.78
N VAL A 119 2.26 -27.90 -14.14
CA VAL A 119 2.84 -27.94 -15.48
C VAL A 119 4.11 -28.76 -15.39
N GLU A 120 4.14 -29.87 -16.12
CA GLU A 120 5.37 -30.63 -16.41
C GLU A 120 6.30 -29.78 -17.28
N ILE A 121 6.95 -28.77 -16.70
CA ILE A 121 8.02 -28.04 -17.40
C ILE A 121 9.28 -28.87 -17.31
N GLY A 122 9.36 -29.98 -18.06
CA GLY A 122 10.59 -30.74 -18.36
C GLY A 122 11.67 -30.76 -17.26
N VAL A 123 11.27 -30.92 -16.00
CA VAL A 123 12.20 -30.89 -14.88
C VAL A 123 12.80 -32.28 -14.80
N GLU A 124 14.13 -32.37 -14.87
CA GLU A 124 14.83 -33.64 -14.72
C GLU A 124 14.40 -34.33 -13.40
N GLU A 125 14.28 -35.66 -13.44
CA GLU A 125 13.74 -36.48 -12.35
C GLU A 125 14.41 -36.15 -10.99
N GLY A 126 13.69 -35.45 -10.10
CA GLY A 126 14.16 -35.17 -8.74
C GLY A 126 13.72 -33.83 -8.13
N GLU A 127 13.25 -32.87 -8.93
CA GLU A 127 12.73 -31.59 -8.40
C GLU A 127 11.21 -31.62 -8.21
N ALA A 128 10.74 -31.14 -7.05
CA ALA A 128 9.31 -31.02 -6.76
C ALA A 128 8.63 -30.15 -7.83
N ALA A 129 7.53 -30.65 -8.42
CA ALA A 129 6.75 -29.92 -9.41
C ALA A 129 6.39 -28.52 -8.87
N LYS A 130 7.00 -27.47 -9.43
CA LYS A 130 6.67 -26.09 -9.06
C LYS A 130 5.35 -25.75 -9.73
N ALA A 131 4.31 -25.53 -8.91
CA ALA A 131 2.99 -25.12 -9.40
C ALA A 131 3.13 -23.88 -10.30
N ALA A 132 2.66 -23.99 -11.54
CA ALA A 132 2.65 -22.86 -12.47
C ALA A 132 1.35 -22.06 -12.29
N PRO A 133 1.36 -20.76 -12.60
CA PRO A 133 0.14 -19.97 -12.64
C PRO A 133 -0.85 -20.59 -13.64
N PRO A 134 -2.17 -20.52 -13.38
CA PRO A 134 -3.18 -20.93 -14.35
C PRO A 134 -2.95 -20.26 -15.72
N PRO A 135 -3.33 -20.91 -16.83
CA PRO A 135 -3.27 -20.30 -18.15
C PRO A 135 -3.93 -18.93 -18.18
N GLY A 136 -3.21 -17.93 -18.67
CA GLY A 136 -3.67 -16.54 -18.68
C GLY A 136 -3.43 -15.77 -17.38
N CYS A 137 -2.81 -16.33 -16.34
CA CYS A 137 -2.46 -15.58 -15.11
C CYS A 137 -0.95 -15.55 -14.80
N GLY A 138 -0.13 -15.61 -15.84
CA GLY A 138 1.34 -15.59 -15.74
C GLY A 138 1.96 -14.22 -16.02
N ALA A 139 1.19 -13.13 -16.02
CA ALA A 139 1.70 -11.79 -16.30
C ALA A 139 2.72 -11.38 -15.24
N LEU A 140 3.83 -10.78 -15.67
CA LEU A 140 4.90 -10.33 -14.79
C LEU A 140 4.54 -8.98 -14.17
N ILE A 141 4.23 -8.99 -12.87
CA ILE A 141 3.79 -7.78 -12.15
C ILE A 141 4.99 -7.05 -11.55
N ARG A 142 5.95 -7.79 -11.00
CA ARG A 142 7.12 -7.21 -10.34
C ARG A 142 8.33 -8.11 -10.52
N VAL A 143 9.47 -7.50 -10.80
CA VAL A 143 10.78 -8.15 -10.86
C VAL A 143 11.68 -7.53 -9.81
N GLU A 144 12.35 -8.39 -9.05
CA GLU A 144 13.36 -8.02 -8.07
C GLU A 144 14.69 -8.55 -8.57
N VAL A 145 15.66 -7.64 -8.65
CA VAL A 145 17.00 -7.92 -9.13
C VAL A 145 18.02 -7.56 -8.06
N VAL A 146 19.07 -8.37 -7.94
CA VAL A 146 20.23 -8.08 -7.08
C VAL A 146 21.48 -7.97 -7.95
N PRO A 147 22.44 -7.10 -7.62
CA PRO A 147 23.68 -6.99 -8.36
C PRO A 147 24.49 -8.29 -8.26
N ILE A 148 25.28 -8.57 -9.29
CA ILE A 148 26.30 -9.62 -9.26
C ILE A 148 27.55 -9.06 -8.59
N ASP A 149 28.08 -9.80 -7.62
CA ASP A 149 29.35 -9.49 -6.98
C ASP A 149 30.48 -9.80 -7.96
N PHE A 150 30.89 -8.78 -8.71
CA PHE A 150 32.12 -8.83 -9.48
C PHE A 150 33.29 -8.61 -8.52
N PRO A 151 34.33 -9.47 -8.53
CA PRO A 151 35.57 -9.15 -7.86
C PRO A 151 36.04 -7.81 -8.44
N GLN A 152 35.93 -6.75 -7.64
CA GLN A 152 36.47 -5.45 -8.00
C GLN A 152 37.94 -5.72 -8.33
N PRO A 153 38.43 -5.36 -9.54
CA PRO A 153 39.85 -5.43 -9.79
C PRO A 153 40.49 -4.66 -8.65
N THR A 154 41.35 -5.31 -7.89
CA THR A 154 42.06 -4.70 -6.78
C THR A 154 42.92 -3.60 -7.37
N THR A 155 42.34 -2.43 -7.55
CA THR A 155 43.07 -1.22 -7.84
C THR A 155 43.87 -1.01 -6.59
N THR A 156 45.17 -1.27 -6.70
CA THR A 156 46.18 -0.97 -5.71
C THR A 156 45.99 0.48 -5.30
N SER A 157 45.21 0.69 -4.24
CA SER A 157 44.85 2.00 -3.74
C SER A 157 46.12 2.58 -3.15
N SER A 158 46.83 3.36 -3.96
CA SER A 158 47.87 4.25 -3.48
C SER A 158 47.26 5.08 -2.36
N SER A 159 47.81 4.91 -1.17
CA SER A 159 47.48 5.63 0.05
C SER A 159 47.71 7.14 -0.16
N GLY A 160 46.77 7.80 -0.81
CA GLY A 160 46.70 9.25 -0.91
C GLY A 160 46.02 9.79 0.34
N THR A 161 46.81 10.38 1.21
CA THR A 161 46.39 11.17 2.39
C THR A 161 45.20 12.07 2.05
N VAL A 162 44.01 11.73 2.53
CA VAL A 162 42.83 12.59 2.46
C VAL A 162 42.96 13.66 3.55
N THR A 163 43.45 14.83 3.16
CA THR A 163 43.34 16.04 3.98
C THR A 163 41.88 16.50 4.02
N ASN A 164 41.42 16.80 5.24
CA ASN A 164 40.14 17.41 5.59
C ASN A 164 39.62 18.40 4.53
N LEU A 165 38.45 18.09 3.95
CA LEU A 165 37.55 19.05 3.33
C LEU A 165 36.29 19.14 4.19
N THR A 166 36.39 19.92 5.25
CA THR A 166 35.27 20.66 5.81
C THR A 166 35.03 21.86 4.90
N GLU A 167 34.06 21.80 4.00
CA GLU A 167 33.41 23.02 3.49
C GLU A 167 32.01 22.74 2.90
N THR A 168 31.01 23.28 3.61
CA THR A 168 29.91 24.10 3.09
C THR A 168 29.03 23.54 1.96
N ASN A 169 28.04 22.73 2.35
CA ASN A 169 26.68 22.85 1.82
C ASN A 169 25.71 23.09 2.97
N ALA A 170 25.81 24.27 3.57
CA ALA A 170 24.83 24.83 4.48
C ALA A 170 23.61 25.35 3.68
N ILE A 171 22.79 24.43 3.18
CA ILE A 171 21.36 24.72 3.09
C ILE A 171 20.89 24.72 4.54
N ALA A 172 20.30 25.84 4.98
CA ALA A 172 19.95 26.20 6.34
C ALA A 172 19.03 25.18 7.06
N GLY A 173 19.55 23.99 7.36
CA GLY A 173 19.02 23.10 8.36
C GLY A 173 19.75 23.41 9.65
N GLU A 174 19.05 23.98 10.63
CA GLU A 174 19.55 24.08 11.99
C GLU A 174 20.20 22.75 12.38
N ASN A 175 21.44 22.81 12.88
CA ASN A 175 22.11 21.65 13.45
C ASN A 175 21.39 21.28 14.76
N MET A 176 20.24 20.63 14.64
CA MET A 176 19.54 20.08 15.78
C MET A 176 20.42 19.03 16.42
N THR A 177 20.72 19.25 17.69
CA THR A 177 21.43 18.28 18.52
C THR A 177 20.65 16.97 18.55
N THR A 178 21.35 15.84 18.68
CA THR A 178 20.72 14.50 18.72
C THR A 178 19.65 14.37 19.80
N GLY A 179 19.78 15.11 20.91
CA GLY A 179 18.78 15.17 21.98
C GLY A 179 17.49 15.89 21.60
N GLU A 180 17.56 16.91 20.74
CA GLU A 180 16.37 17.63 20.27
C GLU A 180 15.57 16.81 19.25
N LEU A 181 16.28 16.04 18.40
CA LEU A 181 15.64 15.11 17.46
C LEU A 181 14.88 13.98 18.20
N ASP A 182 15.46 13.39 19.25
CA ASP A 182 14.78 12.37 20.05
C ASP A 182 13.53 12.93 20.74
N ARG A 183 13.61 14.17 21.27
CA ARG A 183 12.46 14.85 21.86
C ARG A 183 11.33 15.05 20.85
N ARG A 184 11.65 15.48 19.62
CA ARG A 184 10.66 15.64 18.53
C ARG A 184 10.05 14.33 18.06
N ILE A 185 10.85 13.25 17.99
CA ILE A 185 10.33 11.91 17.64
C ILE A 185 9.34 11.42 18.70
N LYS A 186 9.67 11.59 19.99
CA LYS A 186 8.77 11.21 21.09
C LYS A 186 7.47 12.01 21.09
N THR A 187 7.51 13.32 20.87
CA THR A 187 6.29 14.14 20.80
C THR A 187 5.42 13.73 19.61
N MET A 188 6.00 13.48 18.43
CA MET A 188 5.25 13.05 17.25
C MET A 188 4.67 11.63 17.40
N ALA A 189 5.40 10.72 18.05
CA ALA A 189 4.89 9.38 18.35
C ALA A 189 3.67 9.43 19.30
N PHE A 190 3.70 10.31 20.30
CA PHE A 190 2.56 10.51 21.20
C PHE A 190 1.34 11.09 20.46
N VAL A 191 1.55 12.06 19.55
CA VAL A 191 0.48 12.62 18.70
C VAL A 191 -0.12 11.55 17.78
N ALA A 192 0.71 10.69 17.20
CA ALA A 192 0.22 9.58 16.37
C ALA A 192 -0.65 8.62 17.19
N LEU A 193 -0.20 8.20 18.38
CA LEU A 193 -0.98 7.30 19.24
C LEU A 193 -2.29 7.93 19.72
N SER A 194 -2.29 9.21 20.10
CA SER A 194 -3.51 9.90 20.54
C SER A 194 -4.52 10.05 19.40
N SER A 195 -4.06 10.28 18.16
CA SER A 195 -4.94 10.34 16.99
C SER A 195 -5.67 9.02 16.70
N TYR A 196 -5.01 7.87 16.90
CA TYR A 196 -5.65 6.55 16.81
C TYR A 196 -6.66 6.33 17.93
N ALA A 197 -6.38 6.80 19.16
CA ALA A 197 -7.35 6.75 20.25
C ALA A 197 -8.61 7.57 19.93
N ILE A 198 -8.47 8.74 19.31
CA ILE A 198 -9.60 9.56 18.85
C ILE A 198 -10.37 8.85 17.73
N ALA A 199 -9.66 8.26 16.76
CA ALA A 199 -10.29 7.54 15.65
C ALA A 199 -11.12 6.34 16.15
N THR A 200 -10.55 5.54 17.06
CA THR A 200 -11.25 4.40 17.67
C THR A 200 -12.45 4.83 18.51
N ALA A 201 -12.32 5.91 19.30
CA ALA A 201 -13.46 6.49 20.02
C ALA A 201 -14.57 7.00 19.07
N GLY A 202 -14.20 7.61 17.93
CA GLY A 202 -15.14 8.05 16.89
C GLY A 202 -15.91 6.88 16.28
N VAL A 203 -15.21 5.79 15.92
CA VAL A 203 -15.82 4.55 15.39
C VAL A 203 -16.76 3.92 16.42
N LEU A 204 -16.35 3.83 17.69
CA LEU A 204 -17.21 3.30 18.75
C LEU A 204 -18.48 4.14 18.95
N THR A 205 -18.35 5.47 18.93
CA THR A 205 -19.49 6.39 19.03
C THR A 205 -20.44 6.24 17.84
N PHE A 206 -19.90 6.07 16.64
CA PHE A 206 -20.69 5.81 15.43
C PHE A 206 -21.46 4.49 15.50
N VAL A 207 -20.80 3.39 15.87
CA VAL A 207 -21.45 2.06 16.01
C VAL A 207 -22.54 2.10 17.10
N PHE A 208 -22.27 2.77 18.21
CA PHE A 208 -23.26 2.94 19.28
C PHE A 208 -24.47 3.76 18.80
N GLY A 209 -24.23 4.84 18.05
CA GLY A 209 -25.29 5.64 17.41
C GLY A 209 -26.14 4.82 16.44
N LEU A 210 -25.53 3.97 15.61
CA LEU A 210 -26.25 3.06 14.71
C LEU A 210 -27.12 2.05 15.44
N ARG A 211 -26.62 1.44 16.54
CA ARG A 211 -27.43 0.51 17.34
C ARG A 211 -28.65 1.20 17.95
N ILE A 212 -28.46 2.39 18.50
CA ILE A 212 -29.58 3.19 19.04
C ILE A 212 -30.58 3.51 17.92
N ASN A 213 -30.12 3.89 16.74
CA ASN A 213 -30.99 4.22 15.61
C ASN A 213 -31.77 2.99 15.08
N SER A 214 -31.14 1.81 15.03
CA SER A 214 -31.78 0.58 14.51
C SER A 214 -33.00 0.14 15.32
N GLY A 215 -33.01 0.38 16.63
CA GLY A 215 -34.17 0.09 17.49
C GLY A 215 -35.39 0.96 17.20
N TYR A 216 -35.21 2.19 16.71
CA TYR A 216 -36.33 3.08 16.40
C TYR A 216 -37.02 2.74 15.09
N SER A 217 -36.31 2.16 14.12
CA SER A 217 -36.88 1.82 12.82
C SER A 217 -37.94 0.71 12.90
N SER A 218 -37.89 -0.15 13.92
CA SER A 218 -38.88 -1.21 14.13
C SER A 218 -40.15 -0.75 14.85
N GLU A 219 -40.10 0.36 15.59
CA GLU A 219 -41.24 0.92 16.33
C GLU A 219 -41.97 2.06 15.58
N ALA A 220 -41.32 2.66 14.58
CA ALA A 220 -41.86 3.80 13.85
C ALA A 220 -43.07 3.47 12.95
N THR A 221 -43.37 2.20 12.69
CA THR A 221 -44.50 1.80 11.84
C THR A 221 -45.86 1.84 12.53
N ASP A 222 -45.92 2.07 13.85
CA ASP A 222 -47.18 2.04 14.62
C ASP A 222 -47.60 3.41 15.23
N ILE A 223 -46.86 4.49 14.95
CA ILE A 223 -47.02 5.80 15.61
C ILE A 223 -48.16 6.64 15.00
N GLY A 224 -49.21 5.99 14.47
CA GLY A 224 -50.40 6.67 13.95
C GLY A 224 -51.21 7.44 15.00
N MET A 225 -50.95 7.26 16.31
CA MET A 225 -51.83 7.79 17.38
C MET A 225 -51.13 8.33 18.65
N ALA A 226 -49.83 8.58 18.66
CA ALA A 226 -49.15 9.08 19.87
C ALA A 226 -49.40 10.58 20.12
N GLY A 227 -49.75 10.94 21.36
CA GLY A 227 -50.00 12.33 21.79
C GLY A 227 -48.79 13.26 21.60
N SER A 228 -49.03 14.59 21.67
CA SER A 228 -48.02 15.63 21.39
C SER A 228 -46.70 15.47 22.17
N ASP A 229 -46.79 14.97 23.41
CA ASP A 229 -45.65 14.85 24.32
C ASP A 229 -44.73 13.69 23.93
N GLU A 230 -45.29 12.58 23.45
CA GLU A 230 -44.50 11.44 22.96
C GLU A 230 -43.76 11.78 21.67
N ARG A 231 -44.40 12.57 20.79
CA ARG A 231 -43.78 13.06 19.56
C ARG A 231 -42.58 13.96 19.85
N LEU A 232 -42.67 14.85 20.85
CA LEU A 232 -41.55 15.70 21.27
C LEU A 232 -40.40 14.87 21.84
N LYS A 233 -40.70 13.84 22.64
CA LYS A 233 -39.70 12.91 23.18
C LYS A 233 -38.99 12.12 22.07
N TYR A 234 -39.72 11.68 21.04
CA TYR A 234 -39.17 11.02 19.86
C TYR A 234 -38.23 11.94 19.07
N ILE A 235 -38.66 13.17 18.77
CA ILE A 235 -37.85 14.16 18.03
C ILE A 235 -36.56 14.48 18.80
N SER A 236 -36.63 14.64 20.12
CA SER A 236 -35.46 14.90 20.96
C SER A 236 -34.44 13.76 20.88
N ARG A 237 -34.88 12.51 21.05
CA ARG A 237 -34.00 11.33 20.99
C ARG A 237 -33.41 11.11 19.61
N TYR A 238 -34.21 11.32 18.54
CA TYR A 238 -33.73 11.26 17.17
C TYR A 238 -32.61 12.27 16.93
N LYS A 239 -32.78 13.54 17.34
CA LYS A 239 -31.74 14.56 17.24
C LYS A 239 -30.45 14.18 17.99
N THR A 240 -30.57 13.61 19.19
CA THR A 240 -29.40 13.13 19.95
C THR A 240 -28.67 12.00 19.21
N SER A 241 -29.42 11.02 18.65
CA SER A 241 -28.82 9.91 17.91
C SER A 241 -28.10 10.38 16.63
N LEU A 242 -28.72 11.32 15.90
CA LEU A 242 -28.13 11.94 14.71
C LEU A 242 -26.84 12.67 15.06
N GLY A 243 -26.83 13.40 16.18
CA GLY A 243 -25.64 14.07 16.71
C GLY A 243 -24.50 13.10 17.04
N MET A 244 -24.79 11.93 17.61
CA MET A 244 -23.78 10.90 17.86
C MET A 244 -23.22 10.29 16.57
N VAL A 245 -24.06 10.06 15.56
CA VAL A 245 -23.61 9.53 14.26
C VAL A 245 -22.68 10.52 13.56
N TYR A 246 -23.10 11.79 13.41
CA TYR A 246 -22.26 12.81 12.79
C TYR A 246 -21.00 13.14 13.60
N GLY A 247 -21.11 13.19 14.93
CA GLY A 247 -19.97 13.37 15.82
C GLY A 247 -18.96 12.22 15.73
N GLY A 248 -19.44 10.98 15.65
CA GLY A 248 -18.60 9.79 15.49
C GLY A 248 -17.84 9.77 14.16
N ILE A 249 -18.52 10.08 13.04
CA ILE A 249 -17.89 10.20 11.72
C ILE A 249 -16.85 11.33 11.73
N GLY A 250 -17.21 12.51 12.23
CA GLY A 250 -16.30 13.66 12.30
C GLY A 250 -15.03 13.34 13.11
N GLY A 251 -15.18 12.72 14.28
CA GLY A 251 -14.06 12.30 15.11
C GLY A 251 -13.16 11.26 14.43
N ALA A 252 -13.76 10.28 13.74
CA ALA A 252 -13.01 9.25 13.02
C ALA A 252 -12.17 9.84 11.87
N VAL A 253 -12.76 10.71 11.03
CA VAL A 253 -12.08 11.33 9.89
C VAL A 253 -10.91 12.20 10.35
N VAL A 254 -11.12 13.04 11.37
CA VAL A 254 -10.06 13.90 11.91
C VAL A 254 -8.93 13.08 12.53
N GLY A 255 -9.27 12.01 13.28
CA GLY A 255 -8.28 11.10 13.87
C GLY A 255 -7.41 10.41 12.83
N ILE A 256 -8.01 9.89 11.76
CA ILE A 256 -7.28 9.21 10.67
C ILE A 256 -6.37 10.19 9.92
N ALA A 257 -6.87 11.38 9.57
CA ALA A 257 -6.09 12.38 8.85
C ALA A 257 -4.86 12.82 9.65
N ALA A 258 -5.03 13.09 10.95
CA ALA A 258 -3.92 13.47 11.84
C ALA A 258 -2.91 12.32 12.01
N GLY A 259 -3.38 11.07 12.12
CA GLY A 259 -2.51 9.89 12.26
C GLY A 259 -1.67 9.61 11.01
N LEU A 260 -2.26 9.70 9.82
CA LEU A 260 -1.54 9.54 8.56
C LEU A 260 -0.51 10.65 8.34
N GLY A 261 -0.89 11.92 8.57
CA GLY A 261 0.02 13.05 8.46
C GLY A 261 1.24 12.92 9.39
N SER A 262 1.01 12.48 10.63
CA SER A 262 2.08 12.23 11.61
C SER A 262 3.02 11.11 11.15
N THR A 263 2.47 10.03 10.59
CA THR A 263 3.25 8.87 10.11
C THR A 263 4.14 9.23 8.92
N ILE A 264 3.61 10.00 7.95
CA ILE A 264 4.39 10.49 6.80
C ILE A 264 5.57 11.35 7.29
N HIS A 265 5.32 12.25 8.25
CA HIS A 265 6.36 13.12 8.78
C HIS A 265 7.45 12.33 9.54
N ILE A 266 7.07 11.32 10.33
CA ILE A 266 8.02 10.42 11.01
C ILE A 266 8.91 9.67 10.00
N ASN A 267 8.33 9.17 8.91
CA ASN A 267 9.09 8.46 7.88
C ASN A 267 10.07 9.41 7.16
N LYS A 268 9.68 10.66 6.92
CA LYS A 268 10.58 11.68 6.36
C LYS A 268 11.79 11.92 7.28
N LEU A 269 11.56 12.14 8.57
CA LEU A 269 12.64 12.34 9.56
C LEU A 269 13.55 11.13 9.70
N ARG A 270 13.01 9.91 9.62
CA ARG A 270 13.81 8.67 9.62
C ARG A 270 14.68 8.57 8.37
N ASN A 271 14.16 8.94 7.20
CA ASN A 271 14.93 8.91 5.96
C ASN A 271 16.07 9.94 5.98
N GLU A 272 15.81 11.16 6.46
CA GLU A 272 16.84 12.19 6.66
C GLU A 272 17.94 11.74 7.64
N ARG A 273 17.59 10.94 8.66
CA ARG A 273 18.58 10.34 9.57
C ARG A 273 19.42 9.27 8.87
N SER A 274 18.79 8.42 8.06
CA SER A 274 19.46 7.35 7.34
C SER A 274 20.47 7.89 6.31
N THR A 275 20.12 8.95 5.59
CA THR A 275 21.03 9.58 4.61
C THR A 275 22.22 10.25 5.30
N ARG A 276 22.03 10.88 6.46
CA ARG A 276 23.14 11.44 7.25
C ARG A 276 24.08 10.36 7.79
N LEU A 277 23.56 9.22 8.25
CA LEU A 277 24.38 8.12 8.77
C LEU A 277 25.12 7.36 7.66
N ALA A 278 24.53 7.24 6.46
CA ALA A 278 25.18 6.64 5.31
C ALA A 278 26.45 7.40 4.88
N GLY A 279 26.51 8.72 5.09
CA GLY A 279 27.70 9.53 4.87
C GLY A 279 28.89 9.21 5.80
N PHE A 280 28.64 8.54 6.93
CA PHE A 280 29.69 8.15 7.89
C PHE A 280 30.20 6.71 7.70
N GLY A 281 29.81 6.01 6.61
CA GLY A 281 30.29 4.66 6.34
C GLY A 281 29.84 3.59 7.35
N ILE A 282 28.90 3.92 8.24
CA ILE A 282 28.31 2.98 9.19
C ILE A 282 27.11 2.35 8.51
N SER A 283 27.24 1.08 8.10
CA SER A 283 26.15 0.32 7.51
C SER A 283 24.94 0.28 8.46
N PRO A 284 23.71 0.54 7.98
CA PRO A 284 22.53 0.49 8.83
C PRO A 284 22.35 -0.92 9.40
N LEU A 285 22.28 -1.02 10.73
CA LEU A 285 21.88 -2.25 11.42
C LEU A 285 20.50 -2.70 10.90
N PRO A 286 20.30 -3.99 10.62
CA PRO A 286 19.03 -4.51 10.14
C PRO A 286 17.92 -4.19 11.14
N GLY A 287 17.00 -3.33 10.73
CA GLY A 287 15.91 -2.85 11.56
C GLY A 287 14.92 -3.97 11.86
N GLY A 288 14.82 -4.34 13.14
CA GLY A 288 13.69 -5.10 13.68
C GLY A 288 12.42 -4.28 13.53
N GLY A 289 11.66 -4.52 12.46
CA GLY A 289 10.30 -4.04 12.33
C GLY A 289 9.42 -4.73 13.36
N VAL A 290 9.08 -4.03 14.45
CA VAL A 290 8.03 -4.47 15.38
C VAL A 290 6.69 -4.29 14.68
N PHE A 291 6.27 -5.29 13.92
CA PHE A 291 4.88 -5.42 13.48
C PHE A 291 4.06 -5.86 14.69
N ALA A 292 3.40 -4.92 15.35
CA ALA A 292 2.33 -5.23 16.29
C ALA A 292 1.09 -5.68 15.49
N GLY A 293 1.14 -6.90 14.97
CA GLY A 293 -0.03 -7.59 14.43
C GLY A 293 -0.87 -8.14 15.59
N ALA A 294 -1.98 -7.48 15.90
CA ALA A 294 -3.00 -8.04 16.77
C ALA A 294 -3.62 -9.27 16.08
N ALA A 295 -3.25 -10.46 16.54
CA ALA A 295 -3.87 -11.70 16.11
C ALA A 295 -5.30 -11.79 16.66
N ILE A 296 -6.29 -11.48 15.83
CA ILE A 296 -7.68 -11.87 16.05
C ILE A 296 -7.84 -13.26 15.43
N ARG A 297 -7.90 -14.29 16.28
CA ARG A 297 -8.32 -15.64 15.88
C ARG A 297 -9.85 -15.64 15.81
N PHE A 298 -10.39 -16.12 14.69
CA PHE A 298 -11.78 -16.56 14.57
C PHE A 298 -11.92 -17.99 15.06
#